data_AF-A0A1Q3DB99-F1
#
_entry.id   AF-A0A1Q3DB99-F1
#
_cell.length_a   1.000
_cell.length_b   1.000
_cell.length_c   1.000
_cell.angle_alpha   90.00
_cell.angle_beta   90.00
_cell.angle_gamma   90.00
#
_symmetry.space_group_name_H-M   'P 1'
#
loop_
_entity.id
_entity.type
_entity.pdbx_description
1 polymer ?
#
loop_
_entity_poly.entity_id
_entity_poly.type
_entity_poly.pdbx_seq_one_letter_code
_entity_poly.pdbx_strand_id
1 'polypeptide(L)'
;MIPIFKGESYEFWSINIRTLFKSQDLWELVHNGIVDPNDEVRLRENRKKDSKALFFIQQAVHEIFSRIATTTTSKEAWTILQNEFQGSSKVITVKLQTLH
;
A
#
# COMPACT_ATOMS: atom_id res chain seq x y z
N MET A 1 -12.07 -10.90 5.82
CA MET A 1 -12.48 -10.68 4.41
C MET A 1 -11.77 -9.42 3.91
N ILE A 2 -11.20 -9.45 2.70
CA ILE A 2 -10.52 -8.28 2.10
C ILE A 2 -11.58 -7.47 1.34
N PRO A 3 -11.71 -6.15 1.57
CA PRO A 3 -12.67 -5.34 0.83
C PRO A 3 -12.23 -5.19 -0.63
N ILE A 4 -13.15 -5.46 -1.56
CA ILE A 4 -12.91 -5.32 -2.99
C ILE A 4 -13.21 -3.89 -3.42
N PHE A 5 -12.23 -3.25 -4.05
CA PHE A 5 -12.34 -1.96 -4.70
C PHE A 5 -12.97 -2.13 -6.09
N LYS A 6 -14.01 -1.36 -6.33
CA LYS A 6 -14.74 -1.33 -7.61
C LYS A 6 -14.61 0.02 -8.34
N GLY A 7 -13.66 0.86 -7.91
CA GLY A 7 -13.40 2.17 -8.54
C GLY A 7 -14.12 3.34 -7.87
N GLU A 8 -15.04 3.06 -6.94
CA GLU A 8 -15.79 4.06 -6.19
C GLU A 8 -15.40 4.06 -4.71
N SER A 9 -15.61 5.19 -4.03
CA SER A 9 -15.42 5.30 -2.58
C SER A 9 -14.00 4.93 -2.11
N TYR A 10 -12.98 5.37 -2.87
CA TYR A 10 -11.57 5.06 -2.58
C TYR A 10 -11.15 5.41 -1.15
N GLU A 11 -11.64 6.51 -0.59
CA GLU A 11 -11.34 6.92 0.79
C GLU A 11 -11.70 5.80 1.79
N PHE A 12 -12.94 5.29 1.75
CA PHE A 12 -13.39 4.23 2.64
C PHE A 12 -12.68 2.90 2.39
N TRP A 13 -12.45 2.55 1.12
CA TRP A 13 -11.69 1.35 0.77
C TRP A 13 -10.25 1.42 1.31
N SER A 14 -9.58 2.55 1.10
CA SER A 14 -8.19 2.77 1.50
C SER A 14 -8.01 2.73 3.02
N ILE A 15 -8.97 3.22 3.80
CA ILE A 15 -8.98 3.12 5.27
C ILE A 15 -8.99 1.65 5.72
N ASN A 16 -9.83 0.82 5.11
CA ASN A 16 -9.91 -0.60 5.46
C ASN A 16 -8.64 -1.36 5.08
N ILE A 17 -8.08 -1.12 3.88
CA ILE A 17 -6.83 -1.75 3.46
C ILE A 17 -5.64 -1.28 4.31
N ARG A 18 -5.58 0.01 4.65
CA ARG A 18 -4.57 0.53 5.58
C ARG A 18 -4.68 -0.13 6.95
N THR A 19 -5.89 -0.37 7.44
CA THR A 19 -6.13 -1.07 8.71
C THR A 19 -5.68 -2.53 8.64
N LEU A 20 -5.95 -3.23 7.53
CA LEU A 20 -5.44 -4.57 7.28
C LEU A 20 -3.91 -4.61 7.27
N PHE A 21 -3.23 -3.66 6.62
CA PHE A 21 -1.77 -3.62 6.61
C PHE A 21 -1.18 -3.34 7.99
N LYS A 22 -1.80 -2.44 8.77
CA LYS A 22 -1.36 -2.18 10.15
C LYS A 22 -1.50 -3.41 11.04
N SER A 23 -2.59 -4.18 10.92
CA SER A 23 -2.77 -5.41 11.72
C SER A 23 -1.81 -6.54 11.35
N GLN A 24 -1.12 -6.43 10.21
CA GLN A 24 -0.15 -7.39 9.71
C GLN A 24 1.30 -6.90 9.79
N ASP A 25 1.53 -5.71 10.37
CA ASP A 25 2.85 -5.07 10.40
C ASP A 25 3.47 -4.88 9.00
N LEU A 26 2.64 -4.46 8.04
CA LEU A 26 3.00 -4.25 6.64
C LEU A 26 2.94 -2.76 6.22
N TRP A 27 2.26 -1.91 6.99
CA TRP A 27 1.96 -0.53 6.56
C TRP A 27 3.21 0.30 6.28
N GLU A 28 4.23 0.24 7.14
CA GLU A 28 5.45 1.01 6.94
C GLU A 28 6.17 0.61 5.65
N LEU A 29 6.16 -0.67 5.30
CA LEU A 29 6.73 -1.17 4.05
C LEU A 29 5.91 -0.70 2.84
N VAL A 30 4.58 -0.78 2.91
CA VAL A 30 3.70 -0.31 1.81
C VAL A 30 3.79 1.20 1.64
N HIS A 31 3.96 1.95 2.74
CA HIS A 31 3.99 3.41 2.72
C HIS A 31 5.36 3.98 2.34
N ASN A 32 6.45 3.42 2.86
CA ASN A 32 7.80 3.96 2.69
C ASN A 32 8.65 3.16 1.69
N GLY A 33 8.25 1.93 1.35
CA GLY A 33 9.09 1.00 0.60
C GLY A 33 10.10 0.26 1.49
N ILE A 34 11.03 -0.46 0.86
CA ILE A 34 12.11 -1.18 1.56
C ILE A 34 13.28 -0.19 1.79
N VAL A 35 13.52 0.21 3.04
CA VAL A 35 14.38 1.37 3.38
C VAL A 35 15.86 1.02 3.56
N ASP A 36 16.28 -0.25 3.49
CA ASP A 36 17.69 -0.60 3.75
C ASP A 36 18.09 -1.92 3.08
N PRO A 37 18.94 -1.87 2.05
CA PRO A 37 19.40 -3.05 1.32
C PRO A 37 20.63 -3.72 1.94
N ASN A 38 21.27 -3.14 2.97
CA ASN A 38 22.60 -3.61 3.44
C ASN A 38 22.55 -4.77 4.43
N ASP A 39 21.35 -5.16 4.91
CA ASP A 39 21.13 -6.34 5.74
C ASP A 39 20.40 -7.40 4.92
N GLU A 40 21.13 -8.44 4.47
CA GLU A 40 20.58 -9.49 3.61
C GLU A 40 19.43 -10.28 4.27
N VAL A 41 19.51 -10.49 5.59
CA VAL A 41 18.47 -11.20 6.34
C VAL A 41 17.20 -10.36 6.35
N ARG A 42 17.32 -9.07 6.70
CA ARG A 42 16.21 -8.12 6.72
C ARG A 42 15.65 -7.87 5.33
N LEU A 43 16.49 -7.85 4.29
CA LEU A 43 16.06 -7.71 2.90
C LEU A 43 15.19 -8.91 2.47
N ARG A 44 15.58 -10.13 2.81
CA ARG A 44 14.79 -11.33 2.49
C ARG A 44 13.44 -11.32 3.21
N GLU A 45 13.39 -10.90 4.46
CA GLU A 45 12.14 -10.75 5.21
C GLU A 45 11.25 -9.66 4.63
N ASN A 46 11.82 -8.50 4.30
CA ASN A 46 11.10 -7.40 3.68
C ASN A 46 10.54 -7.79 2.31
N ARG A 47 11.27 -8.54 1.48
CA ARG A 47 10.74 -9.07 0.21
C ARG A 47 9.53 -9.98 0.41
N LYS A 48 9.53 -10.83 1.45
CA LYS A 48 8.36 -11.67 1.79
C LYS A 48 7.18 -10.81 2.25
N LYS A 49 7.41 -9.83 3.13
CA LYS A 49 6.39 -8.88 3.58
C LYS A 49 5.81 -8.08 2.41
N ASP A 50 6.66 -7.59 1.52
CA ASP A 50 6.25 -6.87 0.31
C ASP A 50 5.39 -7.73 -0.61
N SER A 51 5.81 -8.96 -0.89
CA SER A 51 5.03 -9.92 -1.69
C SER A 51 3.66 -10.19 -1.07
N LYS A 52 3.59 -10.35 0.25
CA LYS A 52 2.33 -10.54 0.99
C LYS A 52 1.44 -9.30 0.88
N ALA A 53 2.01 -8.11 1.02
CA ALA A 53 1.27 -6.87 0.90
C ALA A 53 0.74 -6.67 -0.52
N LEU A 54 1.57 -6.90 -1.55
CA LEU A 54 1.19 -6.81 -2.94
C LEU A 54 0.06 -7.78 -3.27
N PHE A 55 0.13 -9.02 -2.79
CA PHE A 55 -0.95 -10.00 -2.94
C PHE A 55 -2.27 -9.48 -2.35
N PHE A 56 -2.26 -8.88 -1.16
CA PHE A 56 -3.48 -8.28 -0.59
C PHE A 56 -4.04 -7.13 -1.44
N ILE A 57 -3.18 -6.27 -2.00
CA ILE A 57 -3.62 -5.21 -2.91
C ILE A 57 -4.29 -5.84 -4.14
N GLN A 58 -3.64 -6.80 -4.78
CA GLN A 58 -4.14 -7.48 -5.97
C GLN A 58 -5.51 -8.14 -5.73
N GLN A 59 -5.67 -8.83 -4.60
CA GLN A 59 -6.96 -9.40 -4.19
C GLN A 59 -8.01 -8.32 -3.94
N ALA A 60 -7.60 -7.14 -3.46
CA ALA A 60 -8.48 -6.03 -3.16
C ALA A 60 -8.89 -5.21 -4.41
N VAL A 61 -8.31 -5.40 -5.60
CA VAL A 61 -8.57 -4.55 -6.78
C VAL A 61 -9.01 -5.33 -8.03
N HIS A 62 -9.87 -6.35 -7.89
CA HIS A 62 -10.25 -7.29 -8.97
C HIS A 62 -10.40 -6.67 -10.38
N GLU A 63 -11.33 -5.73 -10.61
CA GLU A 63 -11.55 -5.11 -11.93
C GLU A 63 -10.49 -4.07 -12.32
N ILE A 64 -9.77 -3.56 -11.33
CA ILE A 64 -8.77 -2.49 -11.45
C ILE A 64 -7.35 -3.07 -11.49
N PHE A 65 -7.21 -4.40 -11.44
CA PHE A 65 -5.93 -5.11 -11.42
C PHE A 65 -5.03 -4.72 -12.59
N SER A 66 -5.62 -4.46 -13.77
CA SER A 66 -4.90 -4.01 -14.96
C SER A 66 -4.09 -2.73 -14.73
N ARG A 67 -4.49 -1.85 -13.79
CA ARG A 67 -3.78 -0.61 -13.44
C ARG A 67 -2.49 -0.86 -12.69
N ILE A 68 -2.41 -1.94 -11.92
CA ILE A 68 -1.24 -2.28 -11.10
C ILE A 68 -0.51 -3.52 -11.62
N ALA A 69 -0.92 -4.09 -12.76
CA ALA A 69 -0.40 -5.36 -13.26
C ALA A 69 1.11 -5.34 -13.56
N THR A 70 1.68 -4.17 -13.85
CA THR A 70 3.12 -4.00 -14.10
C THR A 70 3.93 -3.69 -12.83
N THR A 71 3.29 -3.56 -11.69
CA THR A 71 3.97 -3.24 -10.43
C THR A 71 4.66 -4.46 -9.85
N THR A 72 5.84 -4.25 -9.30
CA THR A 72 6.63 -5.32 -8.68
C THR A 72 6.67 -5.23 -7.18
N THR A 73 6.28 -4.08 -6.63
CA THR A 73 6.25 -3.82 -5.19
C THR A 73 4.88 -3.36 -4.72
N SER A 74 4.58 -3.64 -3.46
CA SER A 74 3.35 -3.17 -2.81
C SER A 74 3.28 -1.65 -2.75
N LYS A 75 4.44 -0.98 -2.59
CA LYS A 75 4.56 0.49 -2.60
C LYS A 75 4.14 1.09 -3.94
N GLU A 76 4.63 0.56 -5.05
CA GLU A 76 4.26 1.02 -6.39
C GLU A 76 2.77 0.86 -6.65
N ALA A 77 2.22 -0.33 -6.36
CA ALA A 77 0.80 -0.63 -6.51
C ALA A 77 -0.06 0.35 -5.69
N TRP A 78 0.32 0.57 -4.42
CA TRP A 78 -0.40 1.48 -3.54
C TRP A 78 -0.34 2.93 -4.04
N THR A 79 0.82 3.39 -4.50
CA THR A 79 0.99 4.76 -5.02
C THR A 79 0.21 4.99 -6.31
N ILE A 80 0.13 4.00 -7.22
CA ILE A 80 -0.70 4.11 -8.43
C ILE A 80 -2.17 4.26 -8.05
N LEU A 81 -2.68 3.41 -7.15
CA LEU A 81 -4.07 3.46 -6.70
C LEU A 81 -4.39 4.78 -5.99
N GLN A 82 -3.48 5.31 -5.18
CA GLN A 82 -3.62 6.63 -4.58
C GLN A 82 -3.70 7.72 -5.64
N ASN A 83 -2.76 7.74 -6.58
CA ASN A 83 -2.70 8.80 -7.61
C ASN A 83 -3.93 8.79 -8.53
N GLU A 84 -4.46 7.61 -8.85
CA GLU A 84 -5.59 7.47 -9.77
C GLU A 84 -6.94 7.76 -9.10
N PHE A 85 -7.13 7.35 -7.84
CA PHE A 85 -8.46 7.32 -7.20
C PHE A 85 -8.62 8.21 -5.96
N GLN A 86 -7.54 8.71 -5.36
CA GLN A 86 -7.64 9.64 -4.23
C GLN A 86 -8.07 11.05 -4.67
N GLY A 87 -8.01 11.33 -5.98
CA GLY A 87 -8.24 12.67 -6.54
C GLY A 87 -7.22 13.70 -6.04
N SER A 88 -7.38 14.97 -6.41
CA SER A 88 -6.48 16.09 -6.04
C SER A 88 -6.43 16.42 -4.54
N SER A 89 -6.93 15.56 -3.65
CA SER A 89 -6.77 15.68 -2.20
C SER A 89 -5.44 15.08 -1.77
N LYS A 90 -4.35 15.77 -2.11
CA LYS A 90 -2.97 15.51 -1.65
C LYS A 90 -2.75 15.80 -0.15
N VAL A 91 -3.77 15.70 0.70
CA VAL A 91 -3.74 16.18 2.10
C VAL A 91 -3.83 15.03 3.09
N ILE A 92 -3.02 13.98 2.94
CA ILE A 92 -2.66 13.12 4.09
C ILE A 92 -1.16 12.79 4.02
N THR A 93 -0.33 13.77 3.64
CA THR A 93 1.05 13.79 4.13
C THR A 93 0.99 14.36 5.53
N VAL A 94 0.74 13.48 6.48
CA VAL A 94 1.38 13.44 7.80
C VAL A 94 2.15 14.74 8.13
N LYS A 95 1.42 15.78 8.55
CA LYS A 95 1.95 16.84 9.42
C LYS A 95 2.15 16.26 10.84
N LEU A 96 2.87 15.15 10.95
CA LEU A 96 3.54 14.74 12.20
C LEU A 96 5.00 15.22 12.14
N GLN A 97 5.20 16.47 11.72
CA GLN A 97 6.40 17.20 12.09
C GLN A 97 6.05 17.93 13.38
N THR A 98 6.43 17.28 14.48
CA THR A 98 7.01 17.89 15.69
C THR A 98 6.25 19.11 16.22
N LEU A 99 5.35 18.88 17.18
CA LEU A 99 5.16 19.85 18.26
C LEU A 99 6.42 19.78 19.12
N HIS A 100 7.26 20.81 18.99
CA HIS A 100 8.25 21.18 20.01
C HIS A 100 7.56 22.05 21.05
#